data_AF-A0A7S3V4J0-F1
#
_entry.id   AF-A0A7S3V4J0-F1
#
_cell.length_a   1.000
_cell.length_b   1.000
_cell.length_c   1.000
_cell.angle_alpha   90.00
_cell.angle_beta   90.00
_cell.angle_gamma   90.00
#
_symmetry.space_group_name_H-M   'P 1'
#
loop_
_entity.id
_entity.type
_entity.pdbx_description
1 polymer ?
#
loop_
_entity_poly.entity_id
_entity_poly.type
_entity_poly.pdbx_seq_one_letter_code
_entity_poly.pdbx_strand_id
1 'polypeptide(L)'
;MAKTYRFACFTLSLYLLNVHAARGFSPSAATKAMSTTPIRQKMSPSKKHSLQNTRGGGLKAWPLTKDPKGMSPDYPLAAGRIAITIASTFFTWYAQKTNQYSSVMASSAFTLVCSMCFDRRLGQAAFCGSFAGMSSLAVIPSWRLALALGGMTSFFFEALIHYRNAFLGVGGRLGATAFIATSLVAAMTSIPTGFSLGAISLKYTSTVASMAFWHALGSIGTIVLREVSDDSAAADPVRASAVIGLIGALLLEDKTAALAVYGGSFAGMSLPSRLMYGILPGQQKSESGVKSGNPTTLSLLSAFTVAGAIGGIVHGATIDLGFWPGGWGGKAGSCAFVGCLIYRGCSKMLASLTPKRSGATSSV
;
A
#
# COMPACT_ATOMS: atom_id res chain seq x y z
N MET A 1 9.86 24.33 -12.58
CA MET A 1 10.80 23.22 -12.25
C MET A 1 11.64 23.48 -10.99
N ALA A 2 12.45 24.55 -10.90
CA ALA A 2 13.41 24.74 -9.78
C ALA A 2 12.82 24.69 -8.36
N LYS A 3 11.61 25.24 -8.13
CA LYS A 3 10.93 25.18 -6.81
C LYS A 3 10.50 23.76 -6.42
N THR A 4 10.12 22.94 -7.40
CA THR A 4 9.68 21.55 -7.22
C THR A 4 10.86 20.65 -6.85
N TYR A 5 12.01 20.83 -7.50
CA TYR A 5 13.23 20.10 -7.17
C TYR A 5 13.73 20.39 -5.76
N ARG A 6 13.64 21.64 -5.28
CA ARG A 6 14.09 22.00 -3.92
C ARG A 6 13.30 21.28 -2.82
N PHE A 7 11.97 21.21 -2.94
CA PHE A 7 11.13 20.53 -1.95
C PHE A 7 11.33 19.00 -1.95
N ALA A 8 11.45 18.42 -3.15
CA ALA A 8 11.71 17.01 -3.32
C ALA A 8 13.11 16.60 -2.84
N CYS A 9 14.15 17.36 -3.19
CA CYS A 9 15.50 17.15 -2.68
C CYS A 9 15.55 17.29 -1.16
N PHE A 10 14.82 18.24 -0.57
CA PHE A 10 14.74 18.37 0.88
C PHE A 10 14.11 17.13 1.53
N THR A 11 13.00 16.64 0.99
CA THR A 11 12.30 15.44 1.51
C THR A 11 13.14 14.17 1.32
N LEU A 12 13.78 14.02 0.16
CA LEU A 12 14.66 12.89 -0.13
C LEU A 12 15.94 12.94 0.70
N SER A 13 16.52 14.14 0.89
CA SER A 13 17.69 14.32 1.76
C SER A 13 17.33 14.01 3.21
N LEU A 14 16.17 14.46 3.70
CA LEU A 14 15.67 14.08 5.03
C LEU A 14 15.47 12.56 5.15
N TYR A 15 14.94 11.90 4.13
CA TYR A 15 14.82 10.45 4.10
C TYR A 15 16.18 9.75 4.20
N LEU A 16 17.12 10.14 3.35
CA LEU A 16 18.48 9.58 3.35
C LEU A 16 19.23 9.87 4.66
N LEU A 17 19.06 11.08 5.22
CA LEU A 17 19.65 11.47 6.50
C LEU A 17 19.11 10.60 7.64
N ASN A 18 17.80 10.34 7.65
CA ASN A 18 17.16 9.54 8.69
C ASN A 18 17.51 8.05 8.56
N VAL A 19 17.59 7.51 7.32
CA VAL A 19 18.10 6.16 7.07
C VAL A 19 19.56 6.02 7.53
N HIS A 20 20.40 7.04 7.33
CA HIS A 20 21.76 7.05 7.85
C HIS A 20 21.82 7.18 9.38
N ALA A 21 21.00 8.04 9.98
CA ALA A 21 20.94 8.22 11.43
C ALA A 21 20.44 6.96 12.16
N ALA A 22 19.45 6.26 11.59
CA ALA A 22 18.93 5.00 12.14
C ALA A 22 19.96 3.86 12.14
N ARG A 23 20.97 3.90 11.25
CA ARG A 23 22.09 2.94 11.25
C ARG A 23 23.09 3.16 12.39
N GLY A 24 23.06 4.32 13.05
CA GLY A 24 23.99 4.68 14.13
C GLY A 24 23.43 4.54 15.55
N PHE A 25 22.13 4.31 15.72
CA PHE A 25 21.49 4.31 17.04
C PHE A 25 21.16 2.89 17.50
N SER A 26 22.03 2.30 18.31
CA SER A 26 21.76 1.05 19.05
C SER A 26 21.15 1.42 20.41
N PRO A 27 19.84 1.20 20.65
CA PRO A 27 19.22 1.50 21.94
C PRO A 27 19.53 0.34 22.90
N SER A 28 20.77 0.26 23.38
CA SER A 28 21.20 -0.71 24.39
C SER A 28 21.94 -0.02 25.54
N ALA A 29 21.46 1.12 26.01
CA ALA A 29 21.84 1.69 27.30
C ALA A 29 20.92 2.86 27.65
N ALA A 30 19.88 2.63 28.46
CA ALA A 30 19.32 3.60 29.42
C ALA A 30 17.87 3.24 29.78
N THR A 31 17.65 2.17 30.54
CA THR A 31 16.57 2.15 31.56
C THR A 31 16.74 0.93 32.46
N LYS A 32 17.25 1.13 33.67
CA LYS A 32 16.95 0.26 34.82
C LYS A 32 17.36 0.94 36.13
N ALA A 33 16.42 1.64 36.74
CA ALA A 33 16.32 1.78 38.19
C ALA A 33 14.93 2.36 38.55
N MET A 34 13.93 1.49 38.74
CA MET A 34 12.92 1.72 39.78
C MET A 34 12.25 0.39 40.12
N SER A 35 12.44 0.01 41.38
CA SER A 35 12.01 -1.23 42.02
C SER A 35 10.64 -1.02 42.64
N THR A 36 9.66 -1.86 42.30
CA THR A 36 8.46 -2.09 43.10
C THR A 36 8.13 -3.58 43.13
N THR A 37 7.78 -4.01 44.34
CA THR A 37 7.62 -5.34 44.95
C THR A 37 6.79 -6.37 44.14
N PRO A 38 7.11 -7.69 44.19
CA PRO A 38 6.44 -8.68 43.35
C PRO A 38 5.22 -9.34 44.00
N ILE A 39 4.14 -9.49 43.22
CA ILE A 39 3.08 -10.48 43.44
C ILE A 39 3.53 -11.80 42.80
N ARG A 40 3.69 -12.84 43.63
CA ARG A 40 4.22 -14.15 43.27
C ARG A 40 3.18 -14.97 42.49
N GLN A 41 3.12 -14.81 41.16
CA GLN A 41 2.49 -15.81 40.28
C GLN A 41 3.51 -16.91 39.92
N LYS A 42 3.15 -18.16 40.22
CA LYS A 42 3.92 -19.37 39.92
C LYS A 42 3.87 -19.62 38.40
N MET A 43 4.72 -18.96 37.62
CA MET A 43 4.88 -19.25 36.18
C MET A 43 5.77 -20.48 35.99
N SER A 44 5.32 -21.41 35.14
CA SER A 44 6.08 -22.59 34.73
C SER A 44 7.34 -22.19 33.95
N PRO A 45 8.41 -23.01 33.95
CA PRO A 45 9.66 -22.69 33.26
C PRO A 45 9.44 -22.64 31.75
N SER A 46 9.24 -21.43 31.23
CA SER A 46 9.21 -21.14 29.81
C SER A 46 10.59 -21.39 29.22
N LYS A 47 10.71 -22.40 28.35
CA LYS A 47 11.92 -22.69 27.57
C LYS A 47 12.31 -21.42 26.80
N LYS A 48 13.41 -20.78 27.24
CA LYS A 48 14.09 -19.72 26.48
C LYS A 48 14.60 -20.31 25.15
N HIS A 49 13.76 -20.32 24.13
CA HIS A 49 14.23 -20.44 22.76
C HIS A 49 15.01 -19.16 22.46
N SER A 50 16.33 -19.25 22.54
CA SER A 50 17.28 -18.32 21.93
C SER A 50 16.97 -18.27 20.42
N LEU A 51 16.07 -17.38 20.02
CA LEU A 51 15.91 -16.96 18.64
C LEU A 51 17.17 -16.14 18.31
N GLN A 52 18.26 -16.84 17.98
CA GLN A 52 19.38 -16.24 17.27
C GLN A 52 18.79 -15.65 15.99
N ASN A 53 18.62 -14.34 15.99
CA ASN A 53 18.14 -13.55 14.88
C ASN A 53 19.31 -13.46 13.89
N THR A 54 19.59 -14.55 13.17
CA THR A 54 20.54 -14.58 12.06
C THR A 54 19.98 -13.78 10.89
N ARG A 55 19.86 -12.46 11.06
CA ARG A 55 19.74 -11.49 9.97
C ARG A 55 21.14 -11.19 9.42
N GLY A 56 21.89 -12.25 9.11
CA GLY A 56 23.18 -12.14 8.40
C GLY A 56 22.89 -11.88 6.93
N GLY A 57 22.95 -10.61 6.55
CA GLY A 57 22.53 -10.06 5.26
C GLY A 57 23.35 -10.56 4.07
N GLY A 58 22.83 -11.60 3.41
CA GLY A 58 23.16 -11.90 2.02
C GLY A 58 21.89 -12.02 1.19
N LEU A 59 21.95 -11.66 -0.09
CA LEU A 59 20.87 -11.83 -1.09
C LEU A 59 20.27 -13.26 -1.12
N LYS A 60 20.96 -14.24 -0.52
CA LYS A 60 20.51 -15.63 -0.33
C LYS A 60 19.36 -15.80 0.68
N ALA A 61 19.08 -14.82 1.54
CA ALA A 61 17.98 -14.89 2.52
C ALA A 61 16.65 -14.30 1.99
N TRP A 62 16.60 -13.93 0.71
CA TRP A 62 15.41 -13.39 0.04
C TRP A 62 14.50 -14.51 -0.45
N PRO A 63 13.16 -14.42 -0.32
CA PRO A 63 12.38 -13.35 0.32
C PRO A 63 12.13 -13.58 1.83
N LEU A 64 11.86 -12.49 2.57
CA LEU A 64 11.50 -12.58 3.99
C LEU A 64 10.09 -13.19 4.12
N THR A 65 10.03 -14.48 4.42
CA THR A 65 8.78 -15.27 4.41
C THR A 65 7.81 -14.95 5.54
N LYS A 66 8.16 -14.06 6.47
CA LYS A 66 7.34 -13.79 7.65
C LYS A 66 6.55 -12.50 7.48
N ASP A 67 5.23 -12.64 7.38
CA ASP A 67 4.33 -11.50 7.45
C ASP A 67 4.60 -10.68 8.72
N PRO A 68 4.53 -9.35 8.64
CA PRO A 68 4.65 -8.50 9.82
C PRO A 68 3.57 -8.90 10.84
N LYS A 69 3.97 -9.05 12.11
CA LYS A 69 3.01 -9.35 13.19
C LYS A 69 1.94 -8.25 13.21
N GLY A 70 0.68 -8.65 13.24
CA GLY A 70 -0.43 -7.72 13.49
C GLY A 70 -0.19 -6.98 14.80
N MET A 71 -0.39 -5.67 14.80
CA MET A 71 -0.31 -4.85 16.01
C MET A 71 -1.66 -4.90 16.78
N SER A 72 -1.69 -4.59 18.08
CA SER A 72 -2.91 -4.60 18.91
C SER A 72 -3.95 -3.57 18.46
N PRO A 73 -5.27 -3.76 18.69
CA PRO A 73 -6.31 -2.82 18.23
C PRO A 73 -6.18 -1.42 18.83
N ASP A 74 -5.73 -1.32 20.08
CA ASP A 74 -5.90 -0.12 20.93
C ASP A 74 -4.92 1.02 20.66
N TYR A 75 -3.87 0.81 19.86
CA TYR A 75 -2.79 1.79 19.67
C TYR A 75 -2.43 2.01 18.20
N PRO A 76 -2.45 3.23 17.63
CA PRO A 76 -2.68 4.54 18.27
C PRO A 76 -4.17 4.81 18.47
N LEU A 77 -4.51 5.77 19.34
CA LEU A 77 -5.87 6.23 19.58
C LEU A 77 -6.59 6.57 18.26
N ALA A 78 -7.85 6.15 18.12
CA ALA A 78 -8.68 6.41 16.94
C ALA A 78 -8.72 7.91 16.59
N ALA A 79 -8.77 8.78 17.60
CA ALA A 79 -8.70 10.24 17.43
C ALA A 79 -7.45 10.70 16.67
N GLY A 80 -6.29 10.09 16.93
CA GLY A 80 -5.04 10.40 16.21
C GLY A 80 -5.09 9.99 14.74
N ARG A 81 -5.72 8.84 14.43
CA ARG A 81 -5.93 8.38 13.05
C ARG A 81 -6.90 9.31 12.30
N ILE A 82 -7.98 9.71 12.96
CA ILE A 82 -8.94 10.68 12.41
C ILE A 82 -8.25 12.01 12.11
N ALA A 83 -7.51 12.56 13.08
CA ALA A 83 -6.81 13.84 12.93
C ALA A 83 -5.78 13.80 11.79
N ILE A 84 -4.95 12.75 11.70
CA ILE A 84 -3.92 12.65 10.65
C ILE A 84 -4.53 12.41 9.27
N THR A 85 -5.63 11.65 9.16
CA THR A 85 -6.34 11.48 7.89
C THR A 85 -6.90 12.80 7.39
N ILE A 86 -7.61 13.55 8.25
CA ILE A 86 -8.16 14.87 7.90
C ILE A 86 -7.04 15.85 7.50
N ALA A 87 -5.97 15.93 8.31
CA ALA A 87 -4.85 16.81 8.04
C ALA A 87 -4.17 16.46 6.70
N SER A 88 -3.92 15.17 6.46
CA SER A 88 -3.29 14.69 5.22
C SER A 88 -4.15 14.99 3.98
N THR A 89 -5.47 14.79 4.05
CA THR A 89 -6.41 15.19 2.99
C THR A 89 -6.33 16.68 2.70
N PHE A 90 -6.43 17.51 3.75
CA PHE A 90 -6.39 18.96 3.62
C PHE A 90 -5.07 19.46 3.04
N PHE A 91 -3.94 19.00 3.55
CA PHE A 91 -2.63 19.44 3.10
C PHE A 91 -2.31 18.99 1.67
N THR A 92 -2.72 17.77 1.29
CA THR A 92 -2.54 17.28 -0.07
C THR A 92 -3.37 18.08 -1.08
N TRP A 93 -4.62 18.40 -0.73
CA TRP A 93 -5.48 19.30 -1.51
C TRP A 93 -4.91 20.72 -1.59
N TYR A 94 -4.47 21.27 -0.46
CA TYR A 94 -3.91 22.61 -0.38
C TYR A 94 -2.65 22.75 -1.25
N ALA A 95 -1.74 21.78 -1.19
CA ALA A 95 -0.52 21.76 -1.98
C ALA A 95 -0.79 21.73 -3.50
N GLN A 96 -1.84 21.04 -3.94
CA GLN A 96 -2.27 21.06 -5.34
C GLN A 96 -2.83 22.43 -5.73
N LYS A 97 -3.65 23.02 -4.86
CA LYS A 97 -4.29 24.31 -5.11
C LYS A 97 -3.30 25.47 -5.21
N THR A 98 -2.35 25.57 -4.28
CA THR A 98 -1.46 26.75 -4.17
C THR A 98 -0.20 26.64 -5.01
N ASN A 99 0.43 25.47 -5.04
CA ASN A 99 1.78 25.33 -5.60
C ASN A 99 1.83 24.67 -6.97
N GLN A 100 0.68 24.30 -7.55
CA GLN A 100 0.61 23.59 -8.83
C GLN A 100 1.46 22.31 -8.85
N TYR A 101 1.70 21.70 -7.68
CA TYR A 101 2.42 20.44 -7.59
C TYR A 101 1.58 19.31 -8.18
N SER A 102 2.25 18.27 -8.71
CA SER A 102 1.55 17.07 -9.12
C SER A 102 0.90 16.42 -7.89
N SER A 103 -0.33 15.93 -8.05
CA SER A 103 -1.07 15.29 -6.96
C SER A 103 -0.32 14.10 -6.37
N VAL A 104 0.38 13.34 -7.22
CA VAL A 104 1.24 12.20 -6.83
C VAL A 104 2.39 12.67 -5.94
N MET A 105 3.06 13.75 -6.29
CA MET A 105 4.19 14.29 -5.53
C MET A 105 3.73 14.79 -4.16
N ALA A 106 2.64 15.58 -4.12
CA ALA A 106 2.08 16.07 -2.86
C ALA A 106 1.69 14.91 -1.93
N SER A 107 0.94 13.94 -2.44
CA SER A 107 0.51 12.76 -1.67
C SER A 107 1.69 11.93 -1.17
N SER A 108 2.68 11.68 -2.04
CA SER A 108 3.88 10.90 -1.69
C SER A 108 4.74 11.60 -0.64
N ALA A 109 4.97 12.91 -0.79
CA ALA A 109 5.76 13.68 0.15
C ALA A 109 5.10 13.76 1.55
N PHE A 110 3.81 14.10 1.61
CA PHE A 110 3.09 14.14 2.90
C PHE A 110 3.04 12.77 3.58
N THR A 111 2.83 11.71 2.80
CA THR A 111 2.86 10.34 3.33
C THR A 111 4.24 9.98 3.87
N LEU A 112 5.31 10.31 3.13
CA LEU A 112 6.67 10.01 3.55
C LEU A 112 7.02 10.74 4.85
N VAL A 113 6.71 12.05 4.93
CA VAL A 113 6.89 12.83 6.16
C VAL A 113 6.09 12.23 7.33
N CYS A 114 4.80 11.96 7.15
CA CYS A 114 3.97 11.40 8.22
C CYS A 114 4.46 10.01 8.66
N SER A 115 4.85 9.16 7.72
CA SER A 115 5.32 7.81 8.03
C SER A 115 6.71 7.76 8.66
N MET A 116 7.51 8.82 8.50
CA MET A 116 8.80 9.00 9.18
C MET A 116 8.64 9.60 10.58
N CYS A 117 7.75 10.59 10.74
CA CYS A 117 7.55 11.30 12.00
C CYS A 117 6.62 10.56 12.98
N PHE A 118 5.70 9.74 12.46
CA PHE A 118 4.69 9.06 13.25
C PHE A 118 4.77 7.53 13.11
N ASP A 119 4.03 6.84 13.97
CA ASP A 119 3.88 5.39 13.91
C ASP A 119 3.36 4.91 12.54
N ARG A 120 3.75 3.69 12.15
CA ARG A 120 3.40 3.09 10.84
C ARG A 120 1.89 3.09 10.56
N ARG A 121 1.07 2.98 11.62
CA ARG A 121 -0.41 3.04 11.54
C ARG A 121 -0.91 4.43 11.19
N LEU A 122 -0.31 5.48 11.77
CA LEU A 122 -0.60 6.86 11.41
C LEU A 122 -0.13 7.14 9.98
N GLY A 123 0.98 6.54 9.54
CA GLY A 123 1.40 6.55 8.14
C GLY A 123 0.34 6.00 7.18
N GLN A 124 -0.29 4.86 7.50
CA GLN A 124 -1.39 4.28 6.70
C GLN A 124 -2.64 5.18 6.66
N ALA A 125 -3.02 5.76 7.81
CA ALA A 125 -4.15 6.68 7.90
C ALA A 125 -3.89 7.99 7.13
N ALA A 126 -2.67 8.53 7.23
CA ALA A 126 -2.20 9.67 6.44
C ALA A 126 -2.22 9.35 4.95
N PHE A 127 -1.78 8.15 4.55
CA PHE A 127 -1.75 7.75 3.15
C PHE A 127 -3.15 7.62 2.54
N CYS A 128 -4.10 7.08 3.31
CA CYS A 128 -5.49 7.04 2.88
C CYS A 128 -6.07 8.45 2.72
N GLY A 129 -5.81 9.33 3.69
CA GLY A 129 -6.23 10.73 3.62
C GLY A 129 -5.65 11.48 2.43
N SER A 130 -4.36 11.28 2.12
CA SER A 130 -3.71 11.95 0.98
C SER A 130 -4.32 11.54 -0.35
N PHE A 131 -4.74 10.27 -0.52
CA PHE A 131 -5.45 9.84 -1.74
C PHE A 131 -6.78 10.56 -1.95
N ALA A 132 -7.52 10.83 -0.88
CA ALA A 132 -8.74 11.61 -0.97
C ALA A 132 -8.42 13.08 -1.34
N GLY A 133 -7.33 13.63 -0.79
CA GLY A 133 -6.81 14.96 -1.13
C GLY A 133 -6.21 15.08 -2.54
N MET A 134 -6.02 13.96 -3.26
CA MET A 134 -5.66 13.95 -4.70
C MET A 134 -6.83 14.26 -5.63
N SER A 135 -8.02 14.48 -5.08
CA SER A 135 -9.19 14.83 -5.89
C SER A 135 -9.03 16.21 -6.52
N SER A 136 -9.55 16.38 -7.74
CA SER A 136 -9.48 17.64 -8.48
C SER A 136 -10.29 18.73 -7.77
N LEU A 137 -9.91 19.99 -8.05
CA LEU A 137 -10.65 21.16 -7.59
C LEU A 137 -12.08 21.22 -8.12
N ALA A 138 -12.40 20.47 -9.20
CA ALA A 138 -13.77 20.30 -9.68
C ALA A 138 -14.62 19.48 -8.69
N VAL A 139 -14.04 18.48 -8.03
CA VAL A 139 -14.72 17.68 -6.99
C VAL A 139 -14.69 18.39 -5.64
N ILE A 140 -13.58 19.06 -5.32
CA ILE A 140 -13.37 19.73 -4.04
C ILE A 140 -12.96 21.20 -4.25
N PRO A 141 -13.92 22.10 -4.55
CA PRO A 141 -13.60 23.51 -4.80
C PRO A 141 -13.22 24.29 -3.54
N SER A 142 -13.75 23.87 -2.38
CA SER A 142 -13.62 24.60 -1.11
C SER A 142 -12.85 23.80 -0.05
N TRP A 143 -12.20 24.53 0.86
CA TRP A 143 -11.47 23.92 1.99
C TRP A 143 -12.42 23.17 2.95
N ARG A 144 -13.68 23.64 3.07
CA ARG A 144 -14.72 22.98 3.87
C ARG A 144 -15.03 21.58 3.34
N LEU A 145 -15.14 21.44 2.01
CA LEU A 145 -15.32 20.15 1.36
C LEU A 145 -14.08 19.26 1.52
N ALA A 146 -12.87 19.82 1.52
CA ALA A 146 -11.65 19.05 1.77
C ALA A 146 -11.63 18.46 3.20
N LEU A 147 -12.03 19.25 4.21
CA LEU A 147 -12.17 18.76 5.59
C LEU A 147 -13.28 17.73 5.73
N ALA A 148 -14.44 17.98 5.11
CA ALA A 148 -15.56 17.03 5.10
C ALA A 148 -15.15 15.70 4.46
N LEU A 149 -14.42 15.74 3.33
CA LEU A 149 -13.89 14.54 2.70
C LEU A 149 -12.86 13.82 3.58
N GLY A 150 -12.00 14.55 4.27
CA GLY A 150 -11.07 13.98 5.24
C GLY A 150 -11.81 13.24 6.37
N GLY A 151 -12.90 13.83 6.87
CA GLY A 151 -13.77 13.22 7.87
C GLY A 151 -14.45 11.94 7.35
N MET A 152 -15.04 12.00 6.15
CA MET A 152 -15.65 10.84 5.51
C MET A 152 -14.65 9.72 5.21
N THR A 153 -13.45 10.07 4.74
CA THR A 153 -12.36 9.11 4.48
C THR A 153 -11.92 8.44 5.76
N SER A 154 -11.80 9.19 6.85
CA SER A 154 -11.48 8.63 8.15
C SER A 154 -12.57 7.69 8.66
N PHE A 155 -13.85 8.05 8.52
CA PHE A 155 -14.97 7.18 8.87
C PHE A 155 -14.90 5.84 8.12
N PHE A 156 -14.71 5.86 6.80
CA PHE A 156 -14.59 4.63 6.01
C PHE A 156 -13.31 3.85 6.32
N PHE A 157 -12.21 4.53 6.61
CA PHE A 157 -10.96 3.90 7.04
C PHE A 157 -11.17 3.09 8.32
N GLU A 158 -11.80 3.68 9.34
CA GLU A 158 -12.11 2.97 10.58
C GLU A 158 -13.11 1.83 10.33
N ALA A 159 -14.21 2.10 9.62
CA ALA A 159 -15.27 1.12 9.33
C ALA A 159 -14.77 -0.11 8.56
N LEU A 160 -14.05 0.09 7.45
CA LEU A 160 -13.65 -0.98 6.54
C LEU A 160 -12.35 -1.66 6.97
N ILE A 161 -11.37 -0.88 7.40
CA ILE A 161 -10.02 -1.38 7.63
C ILE A 161 -9.83 -1.79 9.09
N HIS A 162 -10.28 -0.96 10.03
CA HIS A 162 -10.04 -1.22 11.46
C HIS A 162 -11.05 -2.22 12.04
N TYR A 163 -12.35 -1.96 11.89
CA TYR A 163 -13.39 -2.81 12.49
C TYR A 163 -13.55 -4.14 11.76
N ARG A 164 -13.65 -4.13 10.43
CA ARG A 164 -13.91 -5.35 9.64
C ARG A 164 -12.65 -6.10 9.21
N ASN A 165 -11.46 -5.48 9.36
CA ASN A 165 -10.22 -5.99 8.77
C ASN A 165 -10.41 -6.43 7.30
N ALA A 166 -11.26 -5.72 6.56
CA ALA A 166 -11.67 -6.14 5.24
C ALA A 166 -10.44 -6.17 4.32
N PHE A 167 -10.27 -7.29 3.62
CA PHE A 167 -9.18 -7.50 2.66
C PHE A 167 -7.78 -7.25 3.23
N LEU A 168 -7.53 -7.72 4.46
CA LEU A 168 -6.20 -7.65 5.08
C LEU A 168 -5.11 -8.21 4.14
N GLY A 169 -4.08 -7.39 3.91
CA GLY A 169 -2.93 -7.75 3.08
C GLY A 169 -3.13 -7.65 1.57
N VAL A 170 -4.27 -7.13 1.10
CA VAL A 170 -4.48 -6.80 -0.31
C VAL A 170 -4.07 -5.34 -0.56
N GLY A 171 -3.18 -5.14 -1.53
CA GLY A 171 -2.75 -3.84 -2.00
C GLY A 171 -3.91 -2.98 -2.51
N GLY A 172 -3.75 -1.66 -2.49
CA GLY A 172 -4.76 -0.73 -3.02
C GLY A 172 -5.99 -0.46 -2.14
N ARG A 173 -6.23 -1.24 -1.07
CA ARG A 173 -7.42 -1.07 -0.18
C ARG A 173 -7.58 0.35 0.41
N LEU A 174 -6.47 1.02 0.68
CA LEU A 174 -6.46 2.42 1.19
C LEU A 174 -7.01 3.39 0.13
N GLY A 175 -6.63 3.18 -1.13
CA GLY A 175 -7.17 3.95 -2.25
C GLY A 175 -8.64 3.62 -2.52
N ALA A 176 -9.04 2.35 -2.43
CA ALA A 176 -10.45 1.95 -2.51
C ALA A 176 -11.32 2.64 -1.44
N THR A 177 -10.80 2.75 -0.22
CA THR A 177 -11.47 3.45 0.89
C THR A 177 -11.62 4.95 0.59
N ALA A 178 -10.53 5.61 0.18
CA ALA A 178 -10.55 7.02 -0.19
C ALA A 178 -11.47 7.29 -1.39
N PHE A 179 -11.54 6.34 -2.32
CA PHE A 179 -12.41 6.40 -3.48
C PHE A 179 -13.89 6.33 -3.11
N ILE A 180 -14.29 5.38 -2.26
CA ILE A 180 -15.66 5.28 -1.74
C ILE A 180 -16.06 6.59 -1.04
N ALA A 181 -15.16 7.14 -0.20
CA ALA A 181 -15.39 8.41 0.47
C ALA A 181 -15.58 9.57 -0.53
N THR A 182 -14.72 9.64 -1.55
CA THR A 182 -14.79 10.67 -2.60
C THR A 182 -16.08 10.56 -3.41
N SER A 183 -16.50 9.33 -3.77
CA SER A 183 -17.78 9.07 -4.45
C SER A 183 -18.98 9.50 -3.65
N LEU A 184 -18.98 9.23 -2.34
CA LEU A 184 -20.08 9.64 -1.49
C LEU A 184 -20.16 11.16 -1.37
N VAL A 185 -19.02 11.85 -1.15
CA VAL A 185 -19.00 13.32 -1.10
C VAL A 185 -19.43 13.92 -2.44
N ALA A 186 -18.92 13.40 -3.57
CA ALA A 186 -19.31 13.87 -4.90
C ALA A 186 -20.83 13.74 -5.13
N ALA A 187 -21.41 12.59 -4.75
CA ALA A 187 -22.85 12.35 -4.82
C ALA A 187 -23.65 13.32 -3.93
N MET A 188 -23.19 13.56 -2.69
CA MET A 188 -23.83 14.53 -1.77
C MET A 188 -23.79 15.97 -2.28
N THR A 189 -22.76 16.32 -3.06
CA THR A 189 -22.62 17.65 -3.68
C THR A 189 -23.26 17.76 -5.06
N SER A 190 -23.96 16.70 -5.51
CA SER A 190 -24.57 16.62 -6.85
C SER A 190 -23.60 16.92 -8.00
N ILE A 191 -22.30 16.68 -7.78
CA ILE A 191 -21.30 16.77 -8.84
C ILE A 191 -21.53 15.57 -9.74
N PRO A 192 -21.69 15.75 -11.06
CA PRO A 192 -21.98 14.64 -11.97
C PRO A 192 -20.87 13.60 -11.86
N THR A 193 -21.17 12.51 -11.15
CA THR A 193 -20.34 11.33 -11.08
C THR A 193 -20.54 10.62 -12.40
N GLY A 194 -19.69 10.88 -13.38
CA GLY A 194 -19.92 10.52 -14.78
C GLY A 194 -19.79 9.03 -15.06
N PHE A 195 -20.62 8.22 -14.40
CA PHE A 195 -20.90 6.86 -14.82
C PHE A 195 -21.82 6.91 -16.04
N SER A 196 -21.25 7.35 -17.17
CA SER A 196 -21.90 7.22 -18.45
C SER A 196 -21.63 5.81 -18.96
N LEU A 197 -22.64 4.95 -18.93
CA LEU A 197 -22.64 3.64 -19.62
C LEU A 197 -22.70 3.85 -21.15
N GLY A 198 -21.82 4.68 -21.69
CA GLY A 198 -21.66 4.85 -23.12
C GLY A 198 -21.25 3.53 -23.79
N ALA A 199 -21.50 3.43 -25.09
CA ALA A 199 -21.15 2.25 -25.88
C ALA A 199 -19.68 1.87 -25.64
N ILE A 200 -19.46 0.66 -25.11
CA ILE A 200 -18.17 0.09 -24.75
C ILE A 200 -17.38 -0.18 -26.04
N SER A 201 -16.79 0.85 -26.62
CA SER A 201 -15.79 0.69 -27.67
C SER A 201 -14.42 0.61 -27.00
N LEU A 202 -14.09 -0.61 -26.52
CA LEU A 202 -12.74 -0.92 -26.05
C LEU A 202 -11.81 -0.91 -27.27
N LYS A 203 -11.33 0.28 -27.63
CA LYS A 203 -10.12 0.37 -28.42
C LYS A 203 -9.03 -0.20 -27.51
N TYR A 204 -8.43 -1.33 -27.87
CA TYR A 204 -7.21 -1.80 -27.23
C TYR A 204 -6.13 -0.76 -27.53
N THR A 205 -6.14 0.31 -26.75
CA THR A 205 -5.36 1.51 -27.00
C THR A 205 -3.95 1.33 -26.44
N SER A 206 -3.04 2.18 -26.92
CA SER A 206 -1.76 2.45 -26.26
C SER A 206 -1.92 2.82 -24.77
N THR A 207 -3.09 3.33 -24.34
CA THR A 207 -3.38 3.67 -22.94
C THR A 207 -3.39 2.44 -22.04
N VAL A 208 -4.10 1.37 -22.40
CA VAL A 208 -4.18 0.15 -21.57
C VAL A 208 -2.81 -0.50 -21.42
N ALA A 209 -2.08 -0.64 -22.52
CA ALA A 209 -0.75 -1.25 -22.53
C ALA A 209 0.26 -0.42 -21.69
N SER A 210 0.28 0.91 -21.87
CA SER A 210 1.16 1.79 -21.09
C SER A 210 0.80 1.78 -19.60
N MET A 211 -0.48 1.79 -19.24
CA MET A 211 -0.92 1.69 -17.85
C MET A 211 -0.52 0.37 -17.20
N ALA A 212 -0.69 -0.75 -17.91
CA ALA A 212 -0.26 -2.08 -17.45
C ALA A 212 1.24 -2.11 -17.18
N PHE A 213 2.05 -1.58 -18.10
CA PHE A 213 3.50 -1.51 -17.98
C PHE A 213 3.94 -0.67 -16.76
N TRP A 214 3.45 0.55 -16.63
CA TRP A 214 3.84 1.43 -15.53
C TRP A 214 3.34 0.93 -14.17
N HIS A 215 2.16 0.32 -14.11
CA HIS A 215 1.69 -0.32 -12.86
C HIS A 215 2.56 -1.51 -12.48
N ALA A 216 2.97 -2.34 -13.44
CA ALA A 216 3.87 -3.45 -13.19
C ALA A 216 5.21 -2.95 -12.60
N LEU A 217 5.80 -1.91 -13.19
CA LEU A 217 7.03 -1.30 -12.67
C LEU A 217 6.87 -0.73 -11.26
N GLY A 218 5.77 -0.02 -10.98
CA GLY A 218 5.48 0.51 -9.65
C GLY A 218 5.35 -0.61 -8.60
N SER A 219 4.67 -1.70 -8.96
CA SER A 219 4.50 -2.88 -8.10
C SER A 219 5.85 -3.54 -7.78
N ILE A 220 6.67 -3.81 -8.81
CA ILE A 220 8.03 -4.36 -8.66
C ILE A 220 8.90 -3.45 -7.80
N GLY A 221 8.95 -2.16 -8.11
CA GLY A 221 9.78 -1.19 -7.38
C GLY A 221 9.45 -1.18 -5.89
N THR A 222 8.17 -1.28 -5.54
CA THR A 222 7.72 -1.27 -4.15
C THR A 222 8.09 -2.58 -3.42
N ILE A 223 7.87 -3.75 -4.03
CA ILE A 223 8.24 -5.02 -3.41
C ILE A 223 9.76 -5.14 -3.26
N VAL A 224 10.54 -4.74 -4.28
CA VAL A 224 12.00 -4.76 -4.22
C VAL A 224 12.50 -3.84 -3.11
N LEU A 225 12.01 -2.60 -3.06
CA LEU A 225 12.43 -1.65 -2.02
C LEU A 225 12.09 -2.16 -0.61
N ARG A 226 10.92 -2.79 -0.45
CA ARG A 226 10.49 -3.37 0.83
C ARG A 226 11.38 -4.52 1.29
N GLU A 227 11.74 -5.41 0.38
CA GLU A 227 12.49 -6.64 0.71
C GLU A 227 14.02 -6.42 0.74
N VAL A 228 14.56 -5.43 0.03
CA VAL A 228 15.98 -5.03 0.10
C VAL A 228 16.26 -4.18 1.34
N SER A 229 15.24 -3.53 1.90
CA SER A 229 15.40 -2.73 3.10
C SER A 229 15.54 -3.60 4.36
N ASP A 230 16.78 -3.75 4.84
CA ASP A 230 17.07 -4.35 6.15
C ASP A 230 16.53 -3.51 7.32
N ASP A 231 16.32 -2.22 7.09
CA ASP A 231 15.71 -1.35 8.09
C ASP A 231 14.24 -1.73 8.24
N SER A 232 13.89 -2.16 9.45
CA SER A 232 12.52 -2.50 9.82
C SER A 232 11.54 -1.36 9.50
N ALA A 233 12.04 -0.12 9.51
CA ALA A 233 11.28 1.09 9.26
C ALA A 233 11.02 1.30 7.76
N ALA A 234 12.01 1.09 6.89
CA ALA A 234 11.84 1.20 5.43
C ALA A 234 11.23 -0.06 4.77
N ALA A 235 11.19 -1.19 5.48
CA ALA A 235 10.36 -2.34 5.14
C ALA A 235 8.84 -2.08 5.31
N ASP A 236 8.44 -0.87 5.74
CA ASP A 236 7.04 -0.47 5.77
C ASP A 236 6.48 -0.28 4.34
N PRO A 237 5.42 -0.99 3.95
CA PRO A 237 4.90 -0.95 2.58
C PRO A 237 4.40 0.44 2.17
N VAL A 238 3.90 1.25 3.11
CA VAL A 238 3.43 2.62 2.82
C VAL A 238 4.61 3.52 2.51
N ARG A 239 5.69 3.44 3.29
CA ARG A 239 6.93 4.18 2.98
C ARG A 239 7.50 3.81 1.63
N ALA A 240 7.62 2.51 1.34
CA ALA A 240 8.14 2.04 0.06
C ALA A 240 7.30 2.58 -1.12
N SER A 241 5.97 2.49 -1.01
CA SER A 241 5.05 3.02 -2.03
C SER A 241 5.14 4.55 -2.17
N ALA A 242 5.28 5.28 -1.06
CA ALA A 242 5.50 6.74 -1.08
C ALA A 242 6.83 7.13 -1.74
N VAL A 243 7.91 6.38 -1.50
CA VAL A 243 9.21 6.59 -2.17
C VAL A 243 9.09 6.33 -3.67
N ILE A 244 8.47 5.22 -4.10
CA ILE A 244 8.25 4.91 -5.52
C ILE A 244 7.37 5.97 -6.20
N GLY A 245 6.33 6.44 -5.52
CA GLY A 245 5.49 7.54 -6.01
C GLY A 245 6.26 8.85 -6.16
N LEU A 246 7.11 9.19 -5.20
CA LEU A 246 7.95 10.39 -5.26
C LEU A 246 8.98 10.30 -6.39
N ILE A 247 9.65 9.16 -6.55
CA ILE A 247 10.59 8.91 -7.65
C ILE A 247 9.86 9.03 -9.00
N GLY A 248 8.71 8.37 -9.16
CA GLY A 248 7.91 8.47 -10.38
C GLY A 248 7.50 9.89 -10.71
N ALA A 249 7.09 10.68 -9.71
CA ALA A 249 6.70 12.07 -9.90
C ALA A 249 7.85 13.04 -10.20
N LEU A 250 9.10 12.66 -9.92
CA LEU A 250 10.29 13.48 -10.18
C LEU A 250 11.00 13.11 -11.48
N LEU A 251 11.04 11.82 -11.80
CA LEU A 251 11.78 11.30 -12.95
C LEU A 251 10.92 11.19 -14.22
N LEU A 252 9.59 11.03 -14.09
CA LEU A 252 8.69 10.93 -15.23
C LEU A 252 8.07 12.28 -15.54
N GLU A 253 8.34 12.79 -16.75
CA GLU A 253 7.76 14.05 -17.23
C GLU A 253 6.24 13.92 -17.47
N ASP A 254 5.81 12.73 -17.93
CA ASP A 254 4.38 12.44 -18.10
C ASP A 254 3.71 12.16 -16.74
N LYS A 255 2.79 13.05 -16.37
CA LYS A 255 1.98 12.96 -15.15
C LYS A 255 1.12 11.70 -15.14
N THR A 256 0.73 11.19 -16.30
CA THR A 256 -0.07 9.97 -16.44
C THR A 256 0.77 8.74 -16.11
N ALA A 257 1.97 8.65 -16.67
CA ALA A 257 2.95 7.62 -16.31
C ALA A 257 3.32 7.68 -14.81
N ALA A 258 3.55 8.87 -14.25
CA ALA A 258 3.82 9.03 -12.81
C ALA A 258 2.65 8.54 -11.94
N LEU A 259 1.41 8.86 -12.32
CA LEU A 259 0.21 8.36 -11.65
C LEU A 259 0.05 6.84 -11.80
N ALA A 260 0.43 6.28 -12.95
CA ALA A 260 0.38 4.85 -13.21
C ALA A 260 1.42 4.07 -12.39
N VAL A 261 2.66 4.55 -12.30
CA VAL A 261 3.69 4.00 -11.42
C VAL A 261 3.25 4.06 -9.96
N TYR A 262 2.72 5.20 -9.53
CA TYR A 262 2.18 5.33 -8.17
C TYR A 262 0.99 4.40 -7.91
N GLY A 263 0.09 4.26 -8.88
CA GLY A 263 -1.00 3.27 -8.84
C GLY A 263 -0.51 1.84 -8.67
N GLY A 264 0.48 1.44 -9.47
CA GLY A 264 1.12 0.13 -9.40
C GLY A 264 1.80 -0.16 -8.08
N SER A 265 2.42 0.87 -7.48
CA SER A 265 3.07 0.76 -6.17
C SER A 265 2.14 0.21 -5.08
N PHE A 266 0.83 0.44 -5.22
CA PHE A 266 -0.16 -0.06 -4.28
C PHE A 266 -0.35 -1.57 -4.35
N ALA A 267 -0.18 -2.20 -5.52
CA ALA A 267 -0.16 -3.65 -5.65
C ALA A 267 1.08 -4.23 -4.94
N GLY A 268 2.23 -3.54 -5.07
CA GLY A 268 3.48 -3.81 -4.36
C GLY A 268 3.38 -3.78 -2.83
N MET A 269 2.41 -3.06 -2.28
CA MET A 269 2.12 -3.06 -0.84
C MET A 269 1.45 -4.35 -0.34
N SER A 270 0.98 -5.24 -1.23
CA SER A 270 0.34 -6.49 -0.82
C SER A 270 1.28 -7.36 0.02
N LEU A 271 0.71 -8.14 0.94
CA LEU A 271 1.47 -9.15 1.65
C LEU A 271 1.75 -10.32 0.68
N PRO A 272 3.00 -10.81 0.57
CA PRO A 272 3.35 -11.90 -0.34
C PRO A 272 2.49 -13.13 -0.11
N SER A 273 2.30 -13.49 1.16
CA SER A 273 1.51 -14.64 1.56
C SER A 273 0.05 -14.53 1.08
N ARG A 274 -0.54 -13.34 1.22
CA ARG A 274 -1.94 -13.07 0.89
C ARG A 274 -2.16 -12.94 -0.60
N LEU A 275 -1.20 -12.40 -1.32
CA LEU A 275 -1.26 -12.28 -2.78
C LEU A 275 -1.11 -13.66 -3.44
N MET A 276 -0.12 -14.46 -3.03
CA MET A 276 0.18 -15.75 -3.65
C MET A 276 -0.74 -16.89 -3.18
N TYR A 277 -1.05 -16.97 -1.88
CA TYR A 277 -1.77 -18.11 -1.30
C TYR A 277 -3.20 -17.78 -0.85
N GLY A 278 -3.58 -16.50 -0.84
CA GLY A 278 -4.93 -16.06 -0.50
C GLY A 278 -5.21 -15.90 1.00
N ILE A 279 -6.50 -15.82 1.36
CA ILE A 279 -6.95 -15.46 2.72
C ILE A 279 -7.13 -16.68 3.62
N LEU A 280 -7.32 -17.89 3.08
CA LEU A 280 -7.76 -19.08 3.83
C LEU A 280 -6.80 -19.40 4.98
N PRO A 281 -7.12 -18.98 6.23
CA PRO A 281 -6.29 -19.27 7.38
C PRO A 281 -6.45 -20.76 7.69
N GLY A 282 -5.36 -21.52 7.69
CA GLY A 282 -5.36 -22.92 8.13
C GLY A 282 -5.17 -23.97 7.03
N GLN A 283 -5.47 -23.68 5.76
CA GLN A 283 -5.25 -24.67 4.69
C GLN A 283 -3.79 -24.76 4.21
N GLN A 284 -2.92 -23.81 4.56
CA GLN A 284 -1.50 -23.85 4.16
C GLN A 284 -0.71 -25.04 4.74
N LYS A 285 -1.23 -25.75 5.75
CA LYS A 285 -0.46 -26.78 6.45
C LYS A 285 -0.86 -28.23 6.18
N SER A 286 -2.01 -28.53 5.55
CA SER A 286 -2.53 -29.90 5.61
C SER A 286 -2.93 -30.59 4.30
N GLU A 287 -3.32 -29.90 3.23
CA GLU A 287 -4.04 -30.61 2.16
C GLU A 287 -3.22 -31.03 0.93
N SER A 288 -2.07 -30.41 0.67
CA SER A 288 -1.32 -30.70 -0.56
C SER A 288 -0.18 -31.69 -0.39
N GLY A 289 0.34 -31.96 0.82
CA GLY A 289 1.53 -32.81 1.02
C GLY A 289 2.82 -32.29 0.33
N VAL A 290 2.68 -31.28 -0.53
CA VAL A 290 3.75 -30.51 -1.13
C VAL A 290 4.34 -29.65 -0.02
N LYS A 291 5.54 -30.01 0.41
CA LYS A 291 6.37 -29.14 1.26
C LYS A 291 6.36 -27.76 0.60
N SER A 292 5.71 -26.79 1.25
CA SER A 292 5.70 -25.38 0.88
C SER A 292 7.16 -24.89 0.90
N GLY A 293 7.87 -25.12 -0.19
CA GLY A 293 9.18 -24.51 -0.41
C GLY A 293 9.02 -23.00 -0.34
N ASN A 294 10.02 -22.31 0.22
CA ASN A 294 10.02 -20.85 0.22
C ASN A 294 9.81 -20.37 -1.24
N PRO A 295 8.90 -19.42 -1.49
CA PRO A 295 8.68 -18.92 -2.83
C PRO A 295 9.99 -18.40 -3.40
N THR A 296 10.33 -18.80 -4.62
CA THR A 296 11.55 -18.35 -5.28
C THR A 296 11.45 -16.86 -5.57
N THR A 297 12.61 -16.20 -5.66
CA THR A 297 12.67 -14.76 -5.93
C THR A 297 11.85 -14.38 -7.17
N LEU A 298 12.06 -15.14 -8.23
CA LEU A 298 11.41 -14.96 -9.51
C LEU A 298 9.89 -15.15 -9.42
N SER A 299 9.42 -16.14 -8.64
CA SER A 299 7.98 -16.37 -8.44
C SER A 299 7.32 -15.23 -7.67
N LEU A 300 8.04 -14.63 -6.71
CA LEU A 300 7.53 -13.47 -5.98
C LEU A 300 7.41 -12.27 -6.92
N LEU A 301 8.50 -11.93 -7.62
CA LEU A 301 8.50 -10.80 -8.54
C LEU A 301 7.46 -10.96 -9.64
N SER A 302 7.33 -12.15 -10.25
CA SER A 302 6.33 -12.39 -11.30
C SER A 302 4.90 -12.21 -10.78
N ALA A 303 4.59 -12.67 -9.56
CA ALA A 303 3.28 -12.48 -8.95
C ALA A 303 2.94 -10.98 -8.80
N PHE A 304 3.87 -10.17 -8.30
CA PHE A 304 3.67 -8.74 -8.12
C PHE A 304 3.63 -7.98 -9.46
N THR A 305 4.43 -8.38 -10.45
CA THR A 305 4.40 -7.85 -11.82
C THR A 305 3.03 -8.08 -12.44
N VAL A 306 2.52 -9.32 -12.41
CA VAL A 306 1.23 -9.67 -13.01
C VAL A 306 0.08 -8.97 -12.28
N ALA A 307 0.07 -8.98 -10.94
CA ALA A 307 -0.96 -8.28 -10.16
C ALA A 307 -0.97 -6.76 -10.44
N GLY A 308 0.22 -6.14 -10.53
CA GLY A 308 0.37 -4.75 -10.94
C GLY A 308 -0.16 -4.51 -12.35
N ALA A 309 0.27 -5.31 -13.33
CA ALA A 309 -0.17 -5.20 -14.71
C ALA A 309 -1.70 -5.31 -14.85
N ILE A 310 -2.34 -6.27 -14.18
CA ILE A 310 -3.81 -6.39 -14.16
C ILE A 310 -4.44 -5.12 -13.57
N GLY A 311 -3.90 -4.58 -12.48
CA GLY A 311 -4.35 -3.30 -11.92
C GLY A 311 -4.23 -2.14 -12.91
N GLY A 312 -3.15 -2.11 -13.69
CA GLY A 312 -2.95 -1.14 -14.77
C GLY A 312 -3.92 -1.32 -15.93
N ILE A 313 -4.23 -2.56 -16.32
CA ILE A 313 -5.25 -2.87 -17.33
C ILE A 313 -6.61 -2.34 -16.87
N VAL A 314 -6.99 -2.63 -15.63
CA VAL A 314 -8.24 -2.10 -15.04
C VAL A 314 -8.23 -0.57 -15.05
N HIS A 315 -7.12 0.05 -14.66
CA HIS A 315 -7.01 1.50 -14.65
C HIS A 315 -7.13 2.13 -16.05
N GLY A 316 -6.40 1.60 -17.04
CA GLY A 316 -6.48 2.04 -18.43
C GLY A 316 -7.88 1.85 -19.02
N ALA A 317 -8.50 0.70 -18.77
CA ALA A 317 -9.88 0.44 -19.20
C ALA A 317 -10.86 1.45 -18.57
N THR A 318 -10.73 1.78 -17.28
CA THR A 318 -11.61 2.79 -16.66
C THR A 318 -11.42 4.20 -17.23
N ILE A 319 -10.24 4.52 -17.76
CA ILE A 319 -9.97 5.79 -18.45
C ILE A 319 -10.62 5.79 -19.82
N ASP A 320 -10.41 4.73 -20.62
CA ASP A 320 -10.96 4.62 -21.98
C ASP A 320 -12.50 4.55 -21.97
N LEU A 321 -13.09 3.92 -20.94
CA LEU A 321 -14.53 3.86 -20.74
C LEU A 321 -15.12 5.15 -20.16
N GLY A 322 -14.27 6.10 -19.75
CA GLY A 322 -14.72 7.36 -19.17
C GLY A 322 -15.50 7.20 -17.86
N PHE A 323 -15.30 6.12 -17.09
CA PHE A 323 -16.08 5.83 -15.88
C PHE A 323 -15.93 6.88 -14.78
N TRP A 324 -14.84 7.67 -14.81
CA TRP A 324 -14.49 8.63 -13.77
C TRP A 324 -13.97 9.92 -14.41
N PRO A 325 -14.84 10.72 -15.06
CA PRO A 325 -14.38 11.99 -15.63
C PRO A 325 -13.90 12.89 -14.48
N GLY A 326 -12.69 13.40 -14.62
CA GLY A 326 -12.05 14.29 -13.66
C GLY A 326 -10.99 13.64 -12.75
N GLY A 327 -10.42 14.46 -11.86
CA GLY A 327 -9.41 13.99 -10.91
C GLY A 327 -10.06 13.33 -9.72
N TRP A 328 -10.46 12.06 -9.83
CA TRP A 328 -11.01 11.34 -8.68
C TRP A 328 -9.91 10.84 -7.74
N GLY A 329 -10.04 11.15 -6.43
CA GLY A 329 -9.17 10.65 -5.38
C GLY A 329 -9.32 9.13 -5.19
N GLY A 330 -8.21 8.42 -4.97
CA GLY A 330 -8.23 6.97 -4.70
C GLY A 330 -8.49 6.04 -5.89
N LYS A 331 -8.78 6.53 -7.11
CA LYS A 331 -9.09 5.68 -8.28
C LYS A 331 -7.98 4.69 -8.63
N ALA A 332 -6.73 5.13 -8.62
CA ALA A 332 -5.59 4.29 -8.97
C ALA A 332 -5.39 3.16 -7.94
N GLY A 333 -5.60 3.45 -6.66
CA GLY A 333 -5.59 2.43 -5.61
C GLY A 333 -6.76 1.46 -5.68
N SER A 334 -7.95 1.94 -6.07
CA SER A 334 -9.10 1.07 -6.34
C SER A 334 -8.82 0.09 -7.48
N CYS A 335 -8.21 0.57 -8.57
CA CYS A 335 -7.82 -0.28 -9.70
C CYS A 335 -6.74 -1.30 -9.30
N ALA A 336 -5.73 -0.90 -8.53
CA ALA A 336 -4.73 -1.82 -7.99
C ALA A 336 -5.35 -2.88 -7.06
N PHE A 337 -6.31 -2.47 -6.24
CA PHE A 337 -7.07 -3.38 -5.36
C PHE A 337 -7.84 -4.43 -6.17
N VAL A 338 -8.61 -4.00 -7.17
CA VAL A 338 -9.32 -4.90 -8.08
C VAL A 338 -8.33 -5.81 -8.82
N GLY A 339 -7.22 -5.29 -9.31
CA GLY A 339 -6.17 -6.09 -9.96
C GLY A 339 -5.59 -7.18 -9.06
N CYS A 340 -5.35 -6.87 -7.78
CA CYS A 340 -4.93 -7.88 -6.80
C CYS A 340 -6.00 -8.95 -6.55
N LEU A 341 -7.30 -8.58 -6.53
CA LEU A 341 -8.39 -9.54 -6.37
C LEU A 341 -8.52 -10.46 -7.60
N ILE A 342 -8.43 -9.90 -8.81
CA ILE A 342 -8.47 -10.65 -10.07
C ILE A 342 -7.30 -11.64 -10.12
N TYR A 343 -6.08 -11.17 -9.88
CA TYR A 343 -4.89 -12.03 -9.82
C TYR A 343 -5.12 -13.24 -8.90
N ARG A 344 -5.60 -12.98 -7.67
CA ARG A 344 -5.88 -14.02 -6.68
C ARG A 344 -6.97 -15.00 -7.13
N GLY A 345 -8.01 -14.50 -7.78
CA GLY A 345 -9.07 -15.34 -8.37
C GLY A 345 -8.50 -16.28 -9.43
N CYS A 346 -7.72 -15.74 -10.37
CA CYS A 346 -7.06 -16.51 -11.43
C CYS A 346 -6.09 -17.55 -10.86
N SER A 347 -5.23 -17.19 -9.90
CA SER A 347 -4.29 -18.13 -9.28
C SER A 347 -4.99 -19.29 -8.58
N LYS A 348 -6.12 -19.04 -7.91
CA LYS A 348 -6.93 -20.11 -7.30
C LYS A 348 -7.55 -21.04 -8.35
N MET A 349 -8.09 -20.47 -9.43
CA MET A 349 -8.67 -21.24 -10.52
C MET A 349 -7.63 -22.13 -11.19
N LEU A 350 -6.44 -21.60 -11.49
CA LEU A 350 -5.33 -22.38 -12.05
C LEU A 350 -4.87 -23.50 -11.11
N ALA A 351 -4.81 -23.23 -9.80
CA ALA A 351 -4.48 -24.26 -8.81
C ALA A 351 -5.52 -25.38 -8.77
N SER A 352 -6.81 -25.09 -8.93
CA SER A 352 -7.87 -26.11 -8.99
C SER A 352 -7.86 -26.95 -10.28
N LEU A 353 -7.35 -26.40 -11.38
CA LEU A 353 -7.27 -27.09 -12.67
C LEU A 353 -6.04 -28.01 -12.79
N THR A 354 -5.03 -27.83 -11.94
CA THR A 354 -3.83 -28.66 -11.98
C THR A 354 -4.17 -30.03 -11.37
N PRO A 355 -4.21 -31.12 -12.16
CA PRO A 355 -4.65 -32.43 -11.67
C PRO A 355 -3.78 -32.86 -10.50
N LYS A 356 -4.44 -33.24 -9.39
CA LYS A 356 -3.75 -33.80 -8.22
C LYS A 356 -3.11 -35.10 -8.70
N ARG A 357 -1.79 -35.09 -8.92
CA ARG A 357 -1.02 -36.28 -9.30
C ARG A 357 -1.27 -37.29 -8.18
N SER A 358 -2.19 -38.23 -8.40
CA SER A 358 -2.52 -39.28 -7.46
C SER A 358 -1.20 -39.98 -7.17
N GLY A 359 -0.73 -39.84 -5.93
CA GLY A 359 0.51 -40.46 -5.50
C GLY A 359 0.41 -41.93 -5.87
N ALA A 360 1.27 -42.36 -6.78
CA ALA A 360 1.50 -43.77 -7.00
C ALA A 360 1.90 -44.31 -5.63
N THR A 361 0.97 -44.99 -4.98
CA THR A 361 1.21 -45.78 -3.79
C THR A 361 2.26 -46.81 -4.20
N SER A 362 3.52 -46.54 -3.87
CA SER A 362 4.56 -47.56 -3.90
C SER A 362 4.22 -48.53 -2.77
N SER A 363 3.34 -49.48 -3.06
CA SER A 363 3.25 -50.73 -2.32
C SER A 363 4.57 -51.45 -2.55
N VAL A 364 5.46 -51.37 -1.55
CA VAL A 364 6.56 -52.31 -1.36
C VAL A 364 5.99 -53.53 -0.66
#